data_AF-A0A662TYI2-F1
#
_entry.id   AF-A0A662TYI2-F1
#
_cell.length_a   1.000
_cell.length_b   1.000
_cell.length_c   1.000
_cell.angle_alpha   90.00
_cell.angle_beta   90.00
_cell.angle_gamma   90.00
#
_symmetry.space_group_name_H-M   'P 1'
#
loop_
_entity.id
_entity.type
_entity.pdbx_description
1 polymer ?
#
loop_
_entity_poly.entity_id
_entity_poly.type
_entity_poly.pdbx_seq_one_letter_code
_entity_poly.pdbx_strand_id
1 'polypeptide(L)'
;LSQDFIRAARARGLSEFKVLKHALKNAFIPILTMMGLQFAILLTGAVLTETTFSWPGMGTFLLERIKYVDYTTIQGTIVFFAIFVSVVNLVVDILYALIDPRIRY
;
A
#
# COMPACT_ATOMS: atom_id res chain seq x y z
N LEU A 1 -10.99 21.25 -8.50
CA LEU A 1 -10.53 22.37 -7.65
C LEU A 1 -8.99 22.47 -7.52
N SER A 2 -8.18 21.74 -8.31
CA SER A 2 -6.72 21.65 -8.12
C SER A 2 -5.87 22.66 -8.92
N GLN A 3 -6.45 23.78 -9.37
CA GLN A 3 -5.77 24.70 -10.28
C GLN A 3 -5.01 25.84 -9.60
N ASP A 4 -5.32 26.19 -8.34
CA ASP A 4 -4.71 27.36 -7.70
C ASP A 4 -3.25 27.16 -7.30
N PHE A 5 -2.87 25.94 -6.89
CA PHE A 5 -1.47 25.63 -6.57
C PHE A 5 -0.55 25.68 -7.80
N ILE A 6 -1.04 25.22 -8.95
CA ILE A 6 -0.28 25.24 -10.21
C ILE A 6 -0.20 26.68 -10.75
N ARG A 7 -1.30 27.44 -10.67
CA ARG A 7 -1.33 28.85 -11.09
C ARG A 7 -0.42 29.72 -10.21
N ALA A 8 -0.41 29.51 -8.89
CA ALA A 8 0.48 30.22 -7.98
C ALA A 8 1.97 29.87 -8.20
N ALA A 9 2.28 28.60 -8.51
CA ALA A 9 3.65 28.18 -8.80
C ALA A 9 4.17 28.73 -10.14
N ARG A 10 3.29 28.82 -11.16
CA ARG A 10 3.60 29.44 -12.45
C ARG A 10 3.74 30.96 -12.33
N ALA A 11 2.92 31.62 -11.51
CA ALA A 11 3.03 33.04 -11.20
C ALA A 11 4.32 33.42 -10.44
N ARG A 12 4.92 32.46 -9.72
CA ARG A 12 6.22 32.61 -9.05
C ARG A 12 7.43 32.28 -9.95
N GLY A 13 7.23 31.97 -11.23
CA GLY A 13 8.32 31.72 -12.19
C GLY A 13 9.07 30.39 -11.99
N LEU A 14 8.51 29.43 -11.26
CA LEU A 14 9.13 28.12 -11.11
C LEU A 14 9.00 27.29 -12.39
N SER A 15 10.10 26.64 -12.79
CA SER A 15 10.12 25.75 -13.96
C SER A 15 9.08 24.64 -13.83
N GLU A 16 8.43 24.30 -14.95
CA GLU A 16 7.35 23.30 -14.98
C GLU A 16 7.75 21.95 -14.41
N PHE A 17 9.04 21.61 -14.53
CA PHE A 17 9.63 20.40 -13.95
C PHE A 17 9.55 20.38 -12.41
N LYS A 18 9.74 21.53 -11.75
CA LYS A 18 9.63 21.64 -10.28
C LYS A 18 8.17 21.55 -9.82
N VAL A 19 7.24 22.07 -10.62
CA VAL A 19 5.80 21.99 -10.37
C VAL A 19 5.31 20.55 -10.54
N LEU A 20 5.73 19.87 -11.61
CA LEU A 20 5.40 18.47 -11.85
C LEU A 20 5.91 17.56 -10.73
N LYS A 21 7.14 17.78 -10.25
CA LYS A 21 7.70 17.04 -9.10
C LYS A 21 6.86 17.22 -7.82
N HIS A 22 6.37 18.43 -7.55
CA HIS A 22 5.49 18.69 -6.41
C HIS A 22 4.10 18.06 -6.56
N ALA A 23 3.52 18.16 -7.75
CA ALA A 23 2.22 17.59 -8.05
C ALA A 23 2.24 16.05 -7.96
N LEU A 24 3.28 15.41 -8.53
CA LEU A 24 3.48 13.96 -8.38
C LEU A 24 3.52 13.56 -6.92
N LYS A 25 4.23 14.33 -6.10
CA LYS A 25 4.42 13.98 -4.71
C LYS A 25 3.14 14.02 -3.87
N ASN A 26 2.29 15.02 -4.10
CA ASN A 26 0.98 15.08 -3.48
C ASN A 26 0.00 14.04 -4.05
N ALA A 27 0.18 13.63 -5.31
CA ALA A 27 -0.63 12.58 -5.92
C ALA A 27 -0.26 11.17 -5.42
N PHE A 28 0.96 10.96 -4.94
CA PHE A 28 1.37 9.67 -4.40
C PHE A 28 0.59 9.28 -3.13
N ILE A 29 0.30 10.23 -2.21
CA ILE A 29 -0.44 9.97 -0.96
C ILE A 29 -1.74 9.17 -1.20
N PRO A 30 -2.68 9.61 -2.06
CA PRO A 30 -3.87 8.83 -2.36
C PRO A 30 -3.59 7.52 -3.11
N ILE A 31 -2.54 7.46 -3.95
CA ILE A 31 -2.15 6.22 -4.65
C ILE A 31 -1.76 5.14 -3.64
N LEU A 32 -1.02 5.47 -2.58
CA LEU A 32 -0.66 4.48 -1.57
C LEU A 32 -1.88 3.94 -0.83
N THR A 33 -2.79 4.83 -0.42
CA THR A 33 -4.03 4.41 0.25
C THR A 33 -4.86 3.49 -0.65
N MET A 34 -4.93 3.79 -1.95
CA MET A 34 -5.59 2.94 -2.93
C MET A 34 -4.87 1.60 -3.12
N MET A 35 -3.54 1.57 -3.13
CA MET A 35 -2.77 0.32 -3.22
C MET A 35 -3.01 -0.59 -2.01
N GLY A 36 -3.06 -0.04 -0.79
CA GLY A 36 -3.38 -0.81 0.41
C GLY A 36 -4.78 -1.43 0.36
N LEU A 37 -5.78 -0.65 -0.08
CA LEU A 37 -7.15 -1.14 -0.34
C LEU A 37 -7.16 -2.24 -1.40
N GLN A 38 -6.43 -2.06 -2.51
CA GLN A 38 -6.35 -3.04 -3.58
C GLN A 38 -5.71 -4.35 -3.10
N PHE A 39 -4.70 -4.27 -2.24
CA PHE A 39 -4.04 -5.43 -1.67
C PHE A 39 -4.97 -6.25 -0.77
N ALA A 40 -5.81 -5.60 0.04
CA ALA A 40 -6.83 -6.27 0.85
C ALA A 40 -7.88 -6.99 -0.02
N ILE A 41 -8.28 -6.37 -1.12
CA ILE A 41 -9.19 -6.98 -2.11
C ILE A 41 -8.52 -8.18 -2.77
N LEU A 42 -7.24 -8.06 -3.16
CA LEU A 42 -6.48 -9.16 -3.78
C LEU A 42 -6.28 -10.33 -2.83
N LEU A 43 -6.00 -10.10 -1.55
CA LEU A 43 -5.93 -11.16 -0.54
C LEU A 43 -7.25 -11.91 -0.40
N THR A 44 -8.37 -11.19 -0.43
CA THR A 44 -9.72 -11.80 -0.38
C THR A 44 -10.00 -12.60 -1.65
N GLY A 45 -9.62 -12.09 -2.83
CA GLY A 45 -9.72 -12.81 -4.10
C GLY A 45 -8.81 -14.03 -4.19
N ALA A 46 -7.60 -13.95 -3.61
CA ALA A 46 -6.64 -15.04 -3.58
C ALA A 46 -7.22 -16.27 -2.87
N VAL A 47 -7.88 -16.06 -1.72
CA VAL A 47 -8.59 -17.13 -0.99
C VAL A 47 -9.67 -17.80 -1.84
N LEU A 48 -10.42 -17.02 -2.63
CA LEU A 48 -11.46 -17.56 -3.51
C LEU A 48 -10.85 -18.39 -4.65
N THR A 49 -9.72 -17.94 -5.20
CA THR A 49 -9.01 -18.71 -6.23
C THR A 49 -8.34 -19.96 -5.66
N GLU A 50 -7.78 -19.90 -4.44
CA GLU A 50 -7.18 -21.05 -3.77
C GLU A 50 -8.21 -22.14 -3.47
N THR A 51 -9.40 -21.75 -2.99
CA THR A 51 -10.51 -22.68 -2.74
C THR A 51 -11.08 -23.27 -4.03
N THR A 52 -11.27 -22.45 -5.08
CA THR A 52 -11.86 -22.90 -6.35
C THR A 52 -10.91 -23.81 -7.14
N PHE A 53 -9.62 -23.50 -7.19
CA PHE A 53 -8.62 -24.28 -7.92
C PHE A 53 -7.94 -25.36 -7.07
N SER A 54 -8.34 -25.53 -5.80
CA SER A 54 -7.69 -26.43 -4.83
C SER A 54 -6.17 -26.22 -4.74
N TRP A 55 -5.72 -24.98 -4.95
CA TRP A 55 -4.31 -24.61 -4.85
C TRP A 55 -3.98 -24.36 -3.36
N PRO A 56 -3.07 -25.14 -2.75
CA PRO A 56 -2.73 -24.97 -1.35
C PRO A 56 -1.99 -23.64 -1.15
N GLY A 57 -2.66 -22.68 -0.50
CA GLY A 57 -2.11 -21.37 -0.19
C GLY A 57 -2.24 -21.02 1.29
N MET A 58 -1.63 -19.90 1.69
CA MET A 58 -1.70 -19.43 3.08
C MET A 58 -3.11 -18.99 3.47
N GLY A 59 -3.92 -18.51 2.53
CA GLY A 59 -5.30 -18.06 2.80
C GLY A 59 -6.24 -19.22 3.13
N THR A 60 -6.19 -20.26 2.31
CA THR A 60 -6.91 -21.54 2.51
C THR A 60 -6.43 -22.25 3.78
N PHE A 61 -5.12 -22.25 4.07
CA PHE A 61 -4.57 -22.76 5.32
C PHE A 61 -5.15 -22.03 6.54
N LEU A 62 -5.19 -20.69 6.51
CA LEU A 62 -5.74 -19.88 7.60
C LEU A 62 -7.24 -20.16 7.80
N LEU A 63 -8.02 -20.23 6.71
CA LEU A 63 -9.44 -20.60 6.76
C LEU A 63 -9.70 -21.99 7.33
N GLU A 64 -8.88 -22.97 6.95
CA GLU A 64 -9.00 -24.33 7.48
C GLU A 64 -8.72 -24.34 8.99
N ARG A 65 -7.68 -23.64 9.45
CA ARG A 65 -7.33 -23.55 10.88
C ARG A 65 -8.36 -22.77 11.69
N ILE A 66 -9.04 -21.78 11.09
CA ILE A 66 -10.21 -21.12 11.70
C ILE A 66 -11.34 -22.14 11.96
N LYS A 67 -11.61 -23.04 11.01
CA LYS A 67 -12.65 -24.07 11.20
C LYS A 67 -12.30 -25.06 12.32
N TYR A 68 -11.02 -25.39 12.48
CA TYR A 68 -10.54 -26.23 13.57
C TYR A 68 -10.32 -25.48 14.89
N VAL A 69 -10.57 -24.17 14.93
CA VAL A 69 -10.44 -23.30 16.12
C VAL A 69 -9.04 -23.39 16.74
N ASP A 70 -8.02 -23.61 15.91
CA ASP A 70 -6.64 -23.66 16.35
C ASP A 70 -6.08 -22.23 16.47
N TYR A 71 -6.34 -21.60 17.62
CA TYR A 71 -5.96 -20.22 17.90
C TYR A 71 -4.46 -19.95 17.73
N THR A 72 -3.60 -20.91 18.09
CA THR A 72 -2.14 -20.76 18.01
C THR A 72 -1.68 -20.57 16.57
N THR A 73 -2.17 -21.43 15.67
CA THR A 73 -1.82 -21.39 14.25
C THR A 73 -2.40 -20.15 13.55
N ILE A 74 -3.65 -19.78 13.89
CA ILE A 74 -4.30 -18.57 13.37
C ILE A 74 -3.49 -17.33 13.75
N GLN A 75 -3.15 -17.19 15.03
CA GLN A 75 -2.43 -16.02 15.53
C GLN A 75 -1.03 -15.93 14.92
N GLY A 76 -0.31 -17.05 14.79
CA GLY A 76 0.99 -17.07 14.12
C GLY A 76 0.92 -16.63 12.65
N THR A 77 -0.09 -17.09 11.93
CA THR A 77 -0.29 -16.72 10.51
C THR A 77 -0.65 -15.23 10.38
N ILE A 78 -1.52 -14.71 11.26
CA ILE A 78 -1.87 -13.28 11.30
C ILE A 78 -0.64 -12.41 11.59
N VAL A 79 0.18 -12.79 12.57
CA VAL A 79 1.42 -12.06 12.90
C VAL A 79 2.39 -12.05 11.72
N PHE A 80 2.53 -13.18 11.02
CA PHE A 80 3.35 -13.25 9.81
C PHE A 80 2.86 -12.27 8.72
N PHE A 81 1.56 -12.25 8.43
CA PHE A 81 0.97 -11.29 7.50
C PHE A 81 1.15 -9.84 7.96
N ALA A 82 0.98 -9.57 9.27
CA ALA A 82 1.18 -8.23 9.83
C ALA A 82 2.62 -7.74 9.61
N ILE A 83 3.62 -8.59 9.91
CA ILE A 83 5.04 -8.26 9.66
C ILE A 83 5.28 -8.01 8.18
N PHE A 84 4.77 -8.87 7.30
CA PHE A 84 4.92 -8.71 5.85
C PHE A 84 4.35 -7.37 5.36
N VAL A 85 3.13 -7.04 5.76
CA VAL A 85 2.48 -5.77 5.40
C VAL A 85 3.24 -4.58 5.99
N SER A 86 3.72 -4.67 7.24
CA SER A 86 4.57 -3.64 7.84
C SER A 86 5.86 -3.43 7.07
N VAL A 87 6.52 -4.49 6.59
CA VAL A 87 7.73 -4.37 5.75
C VAL A 87 7.40 -3.68 4.42
N VAL A 88 6.31 -4.06 3.76
CA VAL A 88 5.88 -3.41 2.51
C VAL A 88 5.59 -1.92 2.74
N ASN A 89 4.86 -1.58 3.81
CA ASN A 89 4.62 -0.18 4.18
C ASN A 89 5.91 0.57 4.47
N LEU A 90 6.87 -0.05 5.18
CA LEU A 90 8.16 0.58 5.47
C LEU A 90 8.99 0.81 4.20
N VAL A 91 8.99 -0.14 3.26
CA VAL A 91 9.63 0.03 1.94
C VAL A 91 9.01 1.19 1.18
N VAL A 92 7.68 1.26 1.20
CA VAL A 92 6.92 2.35 0.62
C VAL A 92 7.33 3.68 1.28
N ASP A 93 7.33 3.77 2.60
CA ASP A 93 7.69 4.98 3.35
C ASP A 93 9.13 5.44 3.05
N ILE A 94 10.05 4.50 2.88
CA ILE A 94 11.43 4.78 2.44
C ILE A 94 11.43 5.34 1.02
N LEU A 95 10.67 4.74 0.10
CA LEU A 95 10.51 5.26 -1.26
C LEU A 95 9.95 6.68 -1.24
N TYR A 96 8.97 6.96 -0.37
CA TYR A 96 8.43 8.29 -0.14
C TYR A 96 9.48 9.28 0.35
N ALA A 97 10.29 8.87 1.33
CA ALA A 97 11.35 9.69 1.89
C ALA A 97 12.45 9.99 0.85
N LEU A 98 12.76 9.04 -0.03
CA LEU A 98 13.68 9.24 -1.16
C LEU A 98 13.12 10.19 -2.23
N ILE A 99 11.82 10.10 -2.51
CA ILE A 99 11.16 10.93 -3.52
C ILE A 99 10.90 12.35 -2.98
N ASP A 100 10.82 12.59 -1.66
CA ASP A 100 10.76 13.95 -1.09
C ASP A 100 12.13 14.53 -0.73
N PRO A 101 12.56 15.62 -1.37
CA PRO A 101 13.64 16.43 -0.84
C PRO A 101 13.18 17.39 0.28
N ARG A 102 11.87 17.55 0.57
CA ARG A 102 11.39 18.50 1.60
C ARG A 102 11.62 18.07 3.06
N ILE A 103 12.12 16.85 3.31
CA ILE A 103 12.51 16.41 4.67
C ILE A 103 13.96 16.86 4.99
N ARG A 104 14.66 17.55 4.07
CA ARG A 104 15.86 18.30 4.44
C ARG A 104 15.40 19.62 5.08
N TYR A 105 15.45 19.64 6.41
CA TYR A 105 15.40 20.84 7.25
C TYR A 105 16.37 21.90 6.72
#